data_AF-A0A7V7FWN6-F1
#
_entry.id   AF-A0A7V7FWN6-F1
#
_cell.length_a   1.000
_cell.length_b   1.000
_cell.length_c   1.000
_cell.angle_alpha   90.00
_cell.angle_beta   90.00
_cell.angle_gamma   90.00
#
_symmetry.space_group_name_H-M   'P 1'
#
loop_
_entity.id
_entity.type
_entity.pdbx_description
1 polymer ?
#
loop_
_entity_poly.entity_id
_entity_poly.type
_entity_poly.pdbx_seq_one_letter_code
_entity_poly.pdbx_strand_id
1 'polypeptide(L)'
;MANDQYNTPIFTDSELARLCRSQAIERHAIGSEIQTLMIIAGYARDFLTEGLEALPEDFFSCIEEMKEVMESIDLKSLDFEKRSLTLKRTKRRLEAKAVHQNSQKEA
;
A
#
# COMPACT_ATOMS: atom_id res chain seq x y z
N MET A 1 48.23 0.61 16.17
CA MET A 1 47.29 0.71 17.30
C MET A 1 45.89 0.76 16.70
N ALA A 2 45.07 -0.24 17.00
CA ALA A 2 43.90 -0.63 16.22
C ALA A 2 42.78 0.42 16.26
N ASN A 3 42.15 0.58 15.12
CA ASN A 3 41.07 1.49 14.80
C ASN A 3 39.77 0.90 15.38
N ASP A 4 39.30 1.39 16.53
CA ASP A 4 38.00 1.02 17.10
C ASP A 4 36.88 1.68 16.29
N GLN A 5 36.66 1.15 15.08
CA GLN A 5 35.39 1.28 14.38
C GLN A 5 34.34 0.60 15.25
N TYR A 6 33.60 1.42 16.00
CA TYR A 6 32.32 1.06 16.57
C TYR A 6 31.43 0.52 15.43
N ASN A 7 31.45 -0.80 15.26
CA ASN A 7 30.49 -1.55 14.48
C ASN A 7 29.14 -1.41 15.18
N THR A 8 28.48 -0.27 14.96
CA THR A 8 27.05 -0.14 15.12
C THR A 8 26.44 -1.29 14.33
N PRO A 9 25.65 -2.18 14.94
CA PRO A 9 25.13 -3.30 14.21
C PRO A 9 24.20 -2.75 13.13
N ILE A 10 24.66 -2.81 11.89
CA ILE A 10 23.89 -2.56 10.68
C ILE A 10 22.88 -3.73 10.62
N PHE A 11 21.85 -3.67 11.45
CA PHE A 11 20.66 -4.50 11.31
C PHE A 11 19.94 -4.01 10.05
N THR A 12 20.45 -4.45 8.91
CA THR A 12 19.88 -4.40 7.56
C THR A 12 18.62 -3.53 7.40
N ASP A 13 18.82 -2.22 7.31
CA ASP A 13 17.86 -1.25 6.77
C ASP A 13 17.22 -1.74 5.45
N SER A 14 17.89 -2.62 4.71
CA SER A 14 17.41 -3.16 3.44
C SER A 14 16.07 -3.91 3.53
N GLU A 15 15.80 -4.65 4.62
CA GLU A 15 14.54 -5.41 4.73
C GLU A 15 13.37 -4.51 5.11
N LEU A 16 13.58 -3.59 6.05
CA LEU A 16 12.58 -2.60 6.41
C LEU A 16 12.30 -1.67 5.22
N ALA A 17 13.34 -1.21 4.53
CA ALA A 17 13.22 -0.41 3.32
C ALA A 17 12.48 -1.18 2.21
N ARG A 18 12.74 -2.48 2.04
CA ARG A 18 12.00 -3.34 1.10
C ARG A 18 10.52 -3.43 1.48
N LEU A 19 10.20 -3.63 2.76
CA LEU A 19 8.82 -3.68 3.23
C LEU A 19 8.10 -2.33 3.03
N CYS A 20 8.76 -1.21 3.35
CA CYS A 20 8.22 0.13 3.11
C CYS A 20 7.96 0.38 1.62
N ARG A 21 8.89 0.01 0.74
CA ARG A 21 8.71 0.14 -0.71
C ARG A 21 7.56 -0.71 -1.22
N SER A 22 7.46 -1.97 -0.79
CA SER A 22 6.32 -2.85 -1.13
C SER A 22 4.99 -2.23 -0.72
N GLN A 23 4.91 -1.69 0.50
CA GLN A 23 3.70 -1.04 0.99
C GLN A 23 3.34 0.21 0.17
N ALA A 24 4.32 1.01 -0.25
CA ALA A 24 4.08 2.17 -1.09
C ALA A 24 3.52 1.78 -2.47
N ILE A 25 4.04 0.69 -3.06
CA ILE A 25 3.55 0.15 -4.34
C ILE A 25 2.10 -0.31 -4.21
N GLU A 26 1.77 -1.07 -3.16
CA GLU A 26 0.39 -1.53 -2.95
C GLU A 26 -0.58 -0.39 -2.70
N ARG A 27 -0.20 0.60 -1.89
CA ARG A 27 -1.00 1.80 -1.68
C ARG A 27 -1.30 2.51 -2.99
N HIS A 28 -0.29 2.62 -3.86
CA HIS A 28 -0.46 3.21 -5.17
C HIS A 28 -1.39 2.39 -6.07
N ALA A 29 -1.23 1.06 -6.08
CA ALA A 29 -2.09 0.16 -6.85
C ALA A 29 -3.57 0.25 -6.43
N ILE A 30 -3.86 0.22 -5.12
CA ILE A 30 -5.22 0.40 -4.60
C ILE A 30 -5.76 1.80 -4.95
N GLY A 31 -4.94 2.83 -4.80
CA GLY A 31 -5.31 4.20 -5.18
C GLY A 31 -5.67 4.31 -6.66
N SER A 32 -4.93 3.63 -7.53
CA SER A 32 -5.21 3.59 -8.97
C SER A 32 -6.54 2.90 -9.26
N GLU A 33 -6.88 1.80 -8.58
CA GLU A 33 -8.17 1.13 -8.78
C GLU A 33 -9.35 1.95 -8.29
N ILE A 34 -9.20 2.65 -7.15
CA ILE A 34 -10.22 3.60 -6.69
C ILE A 34 -10.45 4.69 -7.74
N GLN A 35 -9.37 5.18 -8.36
CA GLN A 35 -9.50 6.16 -9.43
C GLN A 35 -10.21 5.59 -10.66
N THR A 36 -9.88 4.36 -11.06
CA THR A 36 -10.59 3.65 -12.14
C THR A 36 -12.08 3.50 -11.82
N LEU A 37 -12.43 3.08 -10.60
CA LEU A 37 -13.82 2.97 -10.16
C LEU A 37 -14.58 4.30 -10.29
N MET A 38 -13.94 5.41 -9.90
CA MET A 38 -14.55 6.74 -10.03
C MET A 38 -14.78 7.15 -11.49
N ILE A 39 -13.89 6.76 -12.40
CA ILE A 39 -14.04 7.03 -13.85
C ILE A 39 -15.24 6.25 -14.40
N ILE A 40 -15.32 4.94 -14.13
CA ILE A 40 -16.43 4.10 -14.60
C ILE A 40 -17.76 4.57 -14.01
N ALA A 41 -17.79 4.92 -12.72
CA ALA A 41 -18.97 5.50 -12.08
C ALA A 41 -19.38 6.84 -12.73
N GLY A 42 -18.39 7.63 -13.19
CA GLY A 42 -18.60 8.82 -13.99
C GLY A 42 -19.35 8.50 -15.28
N TYR A 43 -18.85 7.56 -16.08
CA TYR A 43 -19.50 7.14 -17.32
C TYR A 43 -20.91 6.58 -17.08
N ALA A 44 -21.10 5.75 -16.06
CA ALA A 44 -22.42 5.23 -15.70
C ALA A 44 -23.42 6.35 -15.36
N ARG A 45 -22.96 7.39 -14.65
CA ARG A 45 -23.79 8.55 -14.32
C ARG A 45 -24.07 9.39 -15.56
N ASP A 46 -23.05 9.65 -16.37
CA ASP A 46 -23.16 10.47 -17.58
C ASP A 46 -24.13 9.80 -18.57
N PHE A 47 -24.19 8.46 -18.62
CA PHE A 47 -25.18 7.71 -19.39
C PHE A 47 -26.63 8.04 -19.00
N LEU A 48 -26.89 8.24 -17.70
CA LEU A 48 -28.22 8.58 -17.20
C LEU A 48 -28.61 10.04 -17.49
N THR A 49 -27.64 10.92 -17.77
CA THR A 49 -27.87 12.36 -17.95
C THR A 49 -27.76 12.84 -19.38
N GLU A 50 -26.87 12.27 -20.19
CA GLU A 50 -26.53 12.74 -21.54
C GLU A 50 -27.18 11.91 -22.66
N GLY A 51 -27.72 10.72 -22.33
CA GLY A 51 -28.38 9.83 -23.28
C GLY A 51 -27.41 8.92 -24.06
N LEU A 52 -27.97 7.85 -24.64
CA LEU A 52 -27.25 6.69 -25.20
C LEU A 52 -26.27 6.98 -26.36
N GLU A 53 -26.44 8.09 -27.09
CA GLU A 53 -25.69 8.33 -28.35
C GLU A 53 -24.29 8.92 -28.14
N ALA A 54 -23.98 9.42 -26.94
CA ALA A 54 -22.75 10.18 -26.67
C ALA A 54 -21.62 9.37 -26.03
N LEU A 55 -21.86 8.13 -25.59
CA LEU A 55 -20.93 7.38 -24.75
C LEU A 55 -20.43 6.08 -25.39
N PRO A 56 -19.16 5.72 -25.14
CA PRO A 56 -18.54 4.52 -25.71
C PRO A 56 -18.99 3.21 -25.04
N GLU A 57 -19.49 3.27 -23.80
CA GLU A 57 -19.89 2.11 -22.99
C GLU A 57 -21.37 2.20 -22.61
N ASP A 58 -22.06 1.06 -22.59
CA ASP A 58 -23.43 1.00 -22.07
C ASP A 58 -23.46 0.95 -20.53
N PHE A 59 -24.59 1.37 -19.95
CA PHE A 59 -24.76 1.42 -18.50
C PHE A 59 -24.51 0.07 -17.82
N PHE A 60 -24.97 -1.03 -18.43
CA PHE A 60 -24.84 -2.35 -17.82
C PHE A 60 -23.38 -2.77 -17.70
N SER A 61 -22.59 -2.54 -18.75
CA SER A 61 -21.15 -2.77 -18.78
C SER A 61 -20.44 -1.97 -17.69
N CYS A 62 -20.79 -0.68 -17.53
CA CYS A 62 -20.24 0.13 -16.44
C CYS A 62 -20.57 -0.46 -15.05
N ILE A 63 -21.80 -0.96 -14.82
CA ILE A 63 -22.17 -1.58 -13.53
C ILE A 63 -21.34 -2.85 -13.27
N GLU A 64 -21.18 -3.72 -14.27
CA GLU A 64 -20.40 -4.95 -14.12
C GLU A 64 -18.92 -4.64 -13.91
N GLU A 65 -18.33 -3.72 -14.67
CA GLU A 65 -16.94 -3.30 -14.48
C GLU A 65 -16.72 -2.68 -13.09
N MET A 66 -17.65 -1.85 -12.60
CA MET A 66 -17.57 -1.32 -11.23
C MET A 66 -17.55 -2.42 -10.18
N LYS A 67 -18.36 -3.48 -10.34
CA LYS A 67 -18.35 -4.63 -9.42
C LYS A 67 -16.99 -5.33 -9.43
N GLU A 68 -16.45 -5.63 -10.61
CA GLU A 68 -15.15 -6.29 -10.75
C GLU A 68 -14.03 -5.47 -10.09
N VAL A 69 -14.01 -4.16 -10.32
CA VAL A 69 -13.03 -3.25 -9.70
C VAL A 69 -13.22 -3.21 -8.19
N MET A 70 -14.46 -3.16 -7.68
CA MET A 70 -14.73 -3.20 -6.25
C MET A 70 -14.25 -4.52 -5.60
N GLU A 71 -14.45 -5.66 -6.26
CA GLU A 71 -13.95 -6.96 -5.78
C GLU A 71 -12.41 -7.00 -5.74
N SER A 72 -11.75 -6.45 -6.77
CA SER A 72 -10.28 -6.32 -6.78
C SER A 72 -9.77 -5.44 -5.63
N ILE A 73 -10.43 -4.30 -5.38
CA ILE A 73 -10.10 -3.40 -4.26
C ILE A 73 -10.26 -4.13 -2.93
N ASP A 74 -11.35 -4.86 -2.72
CA ASP A 74 -11.59 -5.61 -1.48
C ASP A 74 -10.45 -6.60 -1.19
N LEU A 75 -10.11 -7.43 -2.18
CA LEU A 75 -9.01 -8.40 -2.06
C LEU A 75 -7.67 -7.73 -1.75
N LYS A 76 -7.34 -6.65 -2.47
CA LYS A 76 -6.07 -5.93 -2.26
C LYS A 76 -6.05 -5.18 -0.92
N SER A 77 -7.18 -4.70 -0.44
CA SER A 77 -7.28 -4.02 0.86
C SER A 77 -6.92 -4.96 2.01
N LEU A 78 -7.40 -6.21 1.97
CA LEU A 78 -7.08 -7.24 2.97
C LEU A 78 -5.57 -7.53 3.02
N ASP A 79 -4.94 -7.67 1.86
CA ASP A 79 -3.51 -7.93 1.79
C ASP A 79 -2.67 -6.73 2.23
N PHE A 80 -3.10 -5.52 1.87
CA PHE A 80 -2.49 -4.28 2.33
C PHE A 80 -2.53 -4.15 3.86
N GLU A 81 -3.67 -4.46 4.49
CA GLU A 81 -3.80 -4.42 5.95
C GLU A 81 -2.87 -5.42 6.64
N LYS A 82 -2.82 -6.67 6.15
CA LYS A 82 -1.91 -7.70 6.68
C LYS A 82 -0.44 -7.25 6.61
N ARG A 83 -0.04 -6.67 5.48
CA ARG A 83 1.33 -6.18 5.27
C ARG A 83 1.63 -4.94 6.11
N SER A 84 0.67 -4.04 6.27
CA SER A 84 0.77 -2.87 7.15
C SER A 84 0.99 -3.27 8.61
N LEU A 85 0.25 -4.27 9.10
CA LEU A 85 0.45 -4.85 10.44
C LEU A 85 1.85 -5.45 10.58
N THR A 86 2.32 -6.17 9.57
CA THR A 86 3.67 -6.76 9.56
C THR A 86 4.75 -5.68 9.63
N LEU A 87 4.65 -4.63 8.81
CA LEU A 87 5.59 -3.51 8.85
C LEU A 87 5.60 -2.83 10.22
N LYS A 88 4.42 -2.56 10.80
CA LYS A 88 4.30 -1.94 12.13
C LYS A 88 4.95 -2.78 13.21
N ARG A 89 4.77 -4.11 13.17
CA ARG A 89 5.42 -5.05 14.10
C ARG A 89 6.94 -5.07 13.93
N THR A 90 7.43 -5.11 12.69
CA THR A 90 8.86 -5.08 12.39
C THR A 90 9.51 -3.79 12.87
N LYS A 91 8.89 -2.64 12.60
CA LYS A 91 9.37 -1.32 13.06
C LYS A 91 9.51 -1.28 14.59
N ARG A 92 8.48 -1.68 15.32
CA ARG A 92 8.51 -1.75 16.80
C ARG A 92 9.62 -2.66 17.34
N ARG A 93 9.83 -3.81 16.70
CA ARG A 93 10.90 -4.75 17.11
C ARG A 93 12.29 -4.15 16.91
N LEU A 94 12.49 -3.40 15.83
CA LEU A 94 13.76 -2.72 15.56
C LEU A 94 13.99 -1.57 16.55
N GLU A 95 12.96 -0.76 16.83
CA GLU A 95 13.01 0.30 17.84
C GLU A 95 13.38 -0.26 19.23
N ALA A 96 12.74 -1.34 19.67
CA ALA A 96 13.05 -1.98 20.96
C ALA A 96 14.49 -2.51 21.04
N LYS A 97 15.01 -3.09 19.95
CA LYS A 97 16.40 -3.56 19.87
C LYS A 97 17.40 -2.40 19.95
N ALA A 98 17.13 -1.28 19.28
CA ALA A 98 17.99 -0.11 19.32
C ALA A 98 18.08 0.49 20.74
N VAL A 99 16.95 0.56 21.45
CA VAL A 99 16.91 1.03 22.85
C VAL A 99 17.72 0.14 23.79
N HIS A 100 17.63 -1.19 23.65
CA HIS A 100 18.43 -2.12 24.45
C HIS A 100 19.94 -2.05 24.17
N GLN A 101 20.34 -1.78 22.92
CA GLN A 101 21.76 -1.65 22.59
C GLN A 101 22.37 -0.35 23.11
N ASN A 102 21.61 0.75 23.12
CA ASN A 102 22.11 2.01 23.66
C ASN A 102 22.25 1.96 25.19
N SER A 103 21.31 1.32 25.88
CA SER A 103 21.37 1.16 27.35
C SER A 103 22.50 0.23 27.82
N GLN A 104 22.98 -0.70 26.98
CA GLN A 104 24.16 -1.52 27.27
C GLN A 104 25.50 -0.84 26.95
N LYS A 105 25.50 0.26 26.19
CA LYS A 105 26.72 1.05 25.88
C LYS A 105 26.98 2.18 26.89
N GLU A 106 25.97 2.58 27.65
CA GLU A 106 26.04 3.65 28.66
C GLU A 106 26.31 3.14 30.09
N ALA A 107 26.41 1.82 30.29
CA ALA A 107 26.74 1.15 31.55
C ALA A 107 28.13 0.50 31.49
#